data_AF-A0A0L6Z5F6-F1
#
_entry.id   AF-A0A0L6Z5F6-F1
#
_cell.length_a   1.000
_cell.length_b   1.000
_cell.length_c   1.000
_cell.angle_alpha   90.00
_cell.angle_beta   90.00
_cell.angle_gamma   90.00
#
_symmetry.space_group_name_H-M   'P 1'
#
loop_
_entity.id
_entity.type
_entity.pdbx_description
1 polymer ?
#
loop_
_entity_poly.entity_id
_entity_poly.type
_entity_poly.pdbx_seq_one_letter_code
_entity_poly.pdbx_strand_id
1 'polypeptide(L)'
;MNNIFRYAKIITENIAIKLSCAENFQLKVEAYGKETRSLRKKEIYKMADKTLVCKDCGKDFVFTEGEQEFYKEKGFENEPVRCPECRKARKQQRNNGRGFNR
;
A
#
# COMPACT_ATOMS: atom_id res chain seq x y z
N MET A 1 -46.57 -28.44 -40.97
CA MET A 1 -45.98 -28.62 -39.62
C MET A 1 -44.55 -28.03 -39.48
N ASN A 2 -44.18 -26.97 -40.22
CA ASN A 2 -42.76 -26.54 -40.32
C ASN A 2 -42.46 -25.10 -39.85
N ASN A 3 -43.47 -24.28 -39.53
CA ASN A 3 -43.26 -22.90 -39.08
C ASN A 3 -43.25 -22.73 -37.56
N ILE A 4 -44.05 -23.50 -36.83
CA ILE A 4 -44.12 -23.43 -35.36
C ILE A 4 -42.81 -23.92 -34.73
N PHE A 5 -42.25 -25.04 -35.23
CA PHE A 5 -40.97 -25.56 -34.74
C PHE A 5 -39.78 -24.66 -35.09
N ARG A 6 -39.79 -23.98 -36.25
CA ARG A 6 -38.78 -22.99 -36.62
C ARG A 6 -38.87 -21.74 -35.74
N TYR A 7 -40.08 -21.25 -35.48
CA TYR A 7 -40.30 -20.10 -34.61
C TYR A 7 -39.92 -20.42 -33.16
N ALA A 8 -40.25 -21.61 -32.67
CA ALA A 8 -39.81 -22.09 -31.35
C ALA A 8 -38.28 -22.16 -31.26
N LYS A 9 -37.60 -22.68 -32.28
CA LYS A 9 -36.13 -22.71 -32.35
C LYS A 9 -35.50 -21.32 -32.31
N ILE A 10 -36.03 -20.38 -33.11
CA ILE A 10 -35.58 -18.98 -33.15
C ILE A 10 -35.85 -18.27 -31.81
N ILE A 11 -36.99 -18.53 -31.16
CA ILE A 11 -37.29 -17.99 -29.84
C ILE A 11 -36.29 -18.53 -28.81
N THR A 12 -36.03 -19.84 -28.80
CA THR A 12 -35.08 -20.45 -27.86
C THR A 12 -33.66 -19.93 -28.07
N GLU A 13 -33.24 -19.71 -29.31
CA GLU A 13 -31.92 -19.13 -29.64
C GLU A 13 -31.82 -17.66 -29.20
N ASN A 14 -32.87 -16.86 -29.43
CA ASN A 14 -32.90 -15.45 -28.98
C ASN A 14 -32.93 -15.31 -27.45
N ILE A 15 -33.61 -16.22 -26.75
CA ILE A 15 -33.59 -16.27 -25.27
C ILE A 15 -32.20 -16.66 -24.77
N ALA A 16 -31.55 -17.63 -25.40
CA ALA A 16 -30.19 -18.04 -25.05
C ALA A 16 -29.16 -16.91 -25.26
N ILE A 17 -29.28 -16.11 -26.32
CA ILE A 17 -28.42 -14.94 -26.56
C ILE A 17 -28.65 -13.84 -25.50
N LYS A 18 -29.90 -13.63 -25.07
CA LYS A 18 -30.22 -12.67 -24.01
C LYS A 18 -29.70 -13.12 -22.63
N LEU A 19 -29.79 -14.42 -22.34
CA LEU A 19 -29.26 -15.00 -21.10
C LEU A 19 -27.74 -14.90 -21.04
N SER A 20 -27.04 -15.21 -22.14
CA SER A 20 -25.56 -15.11 -22.18
C SER A 20 -25.05 -13.66 -22.09
N CYS A 21 -25.76 -12.69 -22.65
CA CYS A 21 -25.46 -11.26 -22.49
C CYS A 21 -25.59 -10.79 -21.02
N ALA A 22 -26.63 -11.25 -20.31
CA ALA A 22 -26.89 -10.89 -18.91
C ALA A 22 -25.86 -11.50 -17.95
N GLU A 23 -25.43 -12.74 -18.18
CA GLU A 23 -24.42 -13.42 -17.37
C GLU A 23 -23.02 -12.79 -17.54
N ASN A 24 -22.65 -12.39 -18.76
CA ASN A 24 -21.38 -11.69 -19.02
C ASN A 24 -21.32 -10.27 -18.44
N PHE A 25 -22.47 -9.61 -18.27
CA PHE A 25 -22.56 -8.29 -17.65
C PHE A 25 -22.31 -8.37 -16.13
N GLN A 26 -22.95 -9.31 -15.43
CA GLN A 26 -22.80 -9.50 -13.98
C GLN A 26 -21.35 -9.79 -13.56
N LEU A 27 -20.66 -10.68 -14.28
CA LEU A 27 -19.25 -11.02 -13.99
C LEU A 27 -18.32 -9.81 -14.07
N LYS A 28 -18.62 -8.83 -14.93
CA LYS A 28 -17.83 -7.61 -15.09
C LYS A 28 -18.05 -6.62 -13.93
N VAL A 29 -19.26 -6.58 -13.35
CA VAL A 29 -19.57 -5.72 -12.20
C VAL A 29 -18.88 -6.22 -10.92
N GLU A 30 -18.82 -7.54 -10.72
CA GLU A 30 -18.13 -8.14 -9.55
C GLU A 30 -16.60 -8.01 -9.61
N ALA A 31 -16.01 -8.08 -10.82
CA ALA A 31 -14.58 -7.88 -11.01
C ALA A 31 -14.15 -6.44 -10.67
N TYR A 32 -14.90 -5.43 -11.12
CA TYR A 32 -14.65 -4.02 -10.83
C TYR A 32 -14.78 -3.67 -9.32
N GLY A 33 -15.65 -4.36 -8.57
CA GLY A 33 -15.83 -4.12 -7.14
C GLY A 33 -14.68 -4.59 -6.25
N LYS A 34 -13.96 -5.64 -6.65
CA LYS A 34 -12.85 -6.21 -5.86
C LYS A 34 -11.55 -5.41 -6.00
N GLU A 35 -11.32 -4.78 -7.15
CA GLU A 35 -10.12 -3.99 -7.43
C GLU A 35 -10.12 -2.63 -6.71
N THR A 36 -11.27 -1.95 -6.66
CA THR A 36 -11.42 -0.63 -6.00
C THR A 36 -11.35 -0.67 -4.46
N ARG A 37 -11.52 -1.86 -3.85
CA ARG A 37 -11.40 -2.08 -2.39
C ARG A 37 -9.95 -2.27 -1.94
N SER A 38 -9.13 -2.90 -2.78
CA SER A 38 -7.71 -3.16 -2.50
C SER A 38 -6.87 -1.87 -2.60
N LEU A 39 -7.11 -1.07 -3.63
CA LEU A 39 -6.37 0.18 -3.87
C LEU A 39 -6.64 1.23 -2.79
N ARG A 40 -7.89 1.40 -2.34
CA ARG A 40 -8.24 2.28 -1.21
C ARG A 40 -7.62 1.87 0.12
N LYS A 41 -7.40 0.57 0.35
CA LYS A 41 -6.78 0.08 1.60
C LYS A 41 -5.27 0.31 1.62
N LYS A 42 -4.61 0.31 0.44
CA LYS A 42 -3.17 0.56 0.31
C LYS A 42 -2.79 2.01 0.60
N GLU A 43 -3.63 2.97 0.23
CA GLU A 43 -3.40 4.40 0.53
C GLU A 43 -3.63 4.74 2.01
N ILE A 44 -4.56 4.06 2.69
CA ILE A 44 -4.83 4.27 4.13
C ILE A 44 -3.70 3.75 5.02
N TYR A 45 -2.90 2.78 4.54
CA TYR A 45 -1.81 2.17 5.31
C TYR A 45 -0.42 2.73 4.96
N LYS A 46 -0.32 3.70 4.05
CA LYS A 46 0.93 4.45 3.85
C LYS A 46 1.19 5.25 5.12
N MET A 47 2.24 4.90 5.84
CA MET A 47 2.57 5.61 7.08
C MET A 47 3.06 7.01 6.72
N ALA A 48 2.32 8.03 7.15
CA ALA A 48 2.67 9.41 6.82
C ALA A 48 4.06 9.77 7.36
N ASP A 49 4.80 10.55 6.57
CA ASP A 49 6.05 11.15 7.01
C ASP A 49 5.77 12.08 8.19
N LYS A 50 6.52 11.91 9.28
CA LYS A 50 6.37 12.73 10.47
C LYS A 50 7.52 13.71 10.58
N THR A 51 7.23 14.98 10.84
CA THR A 51 8.28 15.95 11.19
C THR A 51 8.49 15.96 12.70
N LEU A 52 9.75 15.82 13.13
CA LEU A 52 10.16 15.78 14.53
C LEU A 52 11.24 16.81 14.82
N VAL A 53 11.29 17.31 16.05
CA VAL A 53 12.30 18.30 16.49
C VAL A 53 13.49 17.58 17.14
N CYS A 54 14.70 17.88 16.68
CA CYS A 54 15.91 17.33 17.26
C CYS A 54 16.20 17.96 18.63
N LYS A 55 16.35 17.11 19.67
CA LYS A 55 16.68 17.59 21.04
C LYS A 55 18.08 18.22 21.17
N ASP A 56 19.04 17.81 20.34
CA ASP A 56 20.43 18.29 20.45
C ASP A 56 20.66 19.60 19.67
N CYS A 57 20.02 19.77 18.50
CA CYS A 57 20.25 20.94 17.64
C CYS A 57 19.03 21.81 17.39
N GLY A 58 17.85 21.43 17.87
CA GLY A 58 16.60 22.18 17.73
C GLY A 58 16.03 22.25 16.31
N LYS A 59 16.64 21.56 15.34
CA LYS A 59 16.18 21.55 13.94
C LYS A 59 15.10 20.50 13.73
N ASP A 60 14.15 20.83 12.86
CA ASP A 60 13.15 19.89 12.38
C ASP A 60 13.79 18.89 11.41
N PHE A 61 13.40 17.63 11.50
CA PHE A 61 13.81 16.58 10.58
C PHE A 61 12.62 15.67 10.25
N VAL A 62 12.65 15.06 9.08
CA VAL A 62 11.60 14.17 8.59
C VAL A 62 11.93 12.74 9.00
N PHE A 63 10.98 12.09 9.67
CA PHE A 63 10.98 10.67 9.98
C PHE A 63 10.11 9.95 8.93
N THR A 64 10.77 9.42 7.92
CA THR A 64 10.12 8.88 6.72
C THR A 64 9.49 7.51 6.98
N GLU A 65 8.57 7.09 6.10
CA GLU A 65 8.00 5.73 6.14
C GLU A 65 9.08 4.63 6.20
N GLY A 66 10.13 4.73 5.38
CA GLY A 66 11.22 3.75 5.37
C GLY A 66 12.04 3.73 6.67
N GLU A 67 12.23 4.88 7.33
CA GLU A 67 12.85 4.90 8.66
C GLU A 67 11.91 4.31 9.73
N GLN A 68 10.60 4.52 9.62
CA GLN A 68 9.60 3.93 10.51
C GLN A 68 9.58 2.39 10.40
N GLU A 69 9.65 1.86 9.18
CA GLU A 69 9.76 0.42 8.92
C GLU A 69 11.06 -0.15 9.49
N PHE A 70 12.20 0.53 9.29
CA PHE A 70 13.48 0.12 9.84
C PHE A 70 13.46 0.07 11.38
N TYR A 71 12.84 1.05 12.04
CA TYR A 71 12.71 1.07 13.49
C TYR A 71 11.84 -0.10 14.00
N LYS A 72 10.73 -0.38 13.31
CA LYS A 72 9.86 -1.53 13.62
C LYS A 72 10.56 -2.87 13.44
N GLU A 73 11.29 -3.06 12.34
CA GLU A 73 12.02 -4.30 12.06
C GLU A 73 13.11 -4.57 13.11
N LYS A 74 13.75 -3.50 13.60
CA LYS A 74 14.73 -3.61 14.69
C LYS A 74 14.10 -3.81 16.08
N GLY A 75 12.78 -3.74 16.21
CA GLY A 75 12.08 -3.84 17.49
C GLY A 75 12.21 -2.58 18.36
N PHE A 76 12.47 -1.41 17.75
CA PHE A 76 12.44 -0.14 18.46
C PHE A 76 11.00 0.39 18.50
N GLU A 77 10.42 0.47 19.70
CA GLU A 77 9.10 1.08 19.91
C GLU A 77 9.16 2.61 19.96
N ASN A 78 10.35 3.18 20.17
CA ASN A 78 10.55 4.61 20.37
C ASN A 78 10.96 5.33 19.09
N GLU A 79 10.36 6.50 18.85
CA GLU A 79 10.70 7.39 17.74
C GLU A 79 12.10 8.03 17.92
N PRO A 80 12.78 8.40 16.81
CA PRO A 80 14.05 9.09 16.89
C PRO A 80 13.90 10.47 17.56
N VAL A 81 14.71 10.72 18.60
CA VAL A 81 14.76 12.02 19.31
C VAL A 81 15.80 12.98 18.69
N ARG A 82 16.64 12.48 17.79
CA ARG A 82 17.77 13.20 17.19
C ARG A 82 17.76 13.07 15.68
N CYS A 83 18.06 14.16 14.99
CA CYS A 83 18.21 14.17 13.54
C CYS A 83 19.37 13.27 13.08
N PRO A 84 19.36 12.81 11.81
CA PRO A 84 20.41 11.96 11.24
C PRO A 84 21.82 12.55 11.38
N GLU A 85 21.97 13.88 11.25
CA GLU A 85 23.25 14.58 11.40
C GLU A 85 23.82 14.44 12.82
N CYS A 86 23.00 14.70 13.85
CA CYS A 86 23.42 14.55 15.24
C CYS A 86 23.71 13.07 15.60
N ARG A 87 22.93 12.13 15.06
CA ARG A 87 23.18 10.68 15.21
C ARG A 87 24.54 10.30 14.60
N LYS A 88 24.85 10.80 13.41
CA LYS A 88 26.11 10.55 12.70
C LYS A 88 27.31 11.18 13.42
N ALA A 89 27.19 12.44 13.84
CA ALA A 89 28.25 13.15 14.57
C ALA A 89 28.63 12.42 15.87
N ARG A 90 27.64 11.97 16.66
CA ARG A 90 27.90 11.16 17.87
C ARG A 90 28.55 9.82 17.55
N LYS A 91 28.15 9.16 16.46
CA LYS A 91 28.78 7.90 16.03
C LYS A 91 30.25 8.12 15.65
N GLN A 92 30.56 9.21 14.95
CA GLN A 92 31.92 9.58 14.58
C GLN A 92 32.79 9.91 15.79
N GLN A 93 32.28 10.71 16.75
CA GLN A 93 32.98 11.01 18.00
C GLN A 93 33.36 9.74 18.77
N ARG A 94 32.46 8.75 18.83
CA ARG A 94 32.73 7.46 19.49
C ARG A 94 33.79 6.62 18.79
N ASN A 95 33.93 6.74 17.47
CA ASN A 95 34.97 6.02 16.73
C ASN A 95 36.33 6.70 16.85
N ASN A 96 36.38 8.04 16.88
CA ASN A 96 37.64 8.78 16.99
C ASN A 96 38.30 8.61 18.36
N GLY A 97 37.51 8.44 19.43
CA GLY A 97 38.03 8.23 20.79
C GLY A 97 38.55 6.82 21.11
N ARG A 98 38.42 5.85 20.19
CA ARG A 98 38.85 4.45 20.40
C ARG A 98 40.18 4.09 19.72
N GLY A 99 40.79 5.04 19.00
CA GLY A 99 42.04 4.84 18.26
C GLY A 99 43.32 5.23 19.02
N PHE A 100 43.23 5.78 20.24
CA PHE A 100 44.39 6.30 20.98
C PHE A 100 44.74 5.53 22.26
N ASN A 101 44.02 4.46 22.60
CA ASN A 101 44.31 3.58 23.75
C ASN A 101 44.28 2.10 23.32
N ARG A 102 45.15 1.74 22.36
CA ARG A 102 45.53 0.34 22.11
C ARG A 102 47.04 0.26 22.07
#